data_AF-A0A1V5RSA6-F1
#
_entry.id   AF-A0A1V5RSA6-F1
#
_cell.length_a   1.000
_cell.length_b   1.000
_cell.length_c   1.000
_cell.angle_alpha   90.00
_cell.angle_beta   90.00
_cell.angle_gamma   90.00
#
_symmetry.space_group_name_H-M   'P 1'
#
loop_
_entity.id
_entity.type
_entity.pdbx_description
1 polymer ?
#
loop_
_entity_poly.entity_id
_entity_poly.type
_entity_poly.pdbx_seq_one_letter_code
_entity_poly.pdbx_strand_id
1 'polypeptide(L)'
;MKAANKPLDARRRGVLSLRAVNLGLWSNIGLAALKTTIGIVGGSSALLADGVNSTSDVVYYIVVRIFMQLARKPADHEHPFGHSQLESIAAVVVGAFVITTAVGIFWGAVNEVFNLSTGQAQPAGAALITLIVALLTIALKLALMLITFDIKRQTGNAAVAALAYDHRNDIFSASAAALGIFLSRNGLPLGDPVAGALVALLILRTGIKIIQDASSDLMDNVPGKELAVQVNDLLAAVPGIGRVEEVYAHRFGPYLVLYITIGIDGSLSVLAGDQISSEAERTLMANIPLLRRVHIHYHPAGVHQVPDPYTLPRSIIDW
;
A
#
# COMPACT_ATOMS: atom_id res chain seq x y z
N MET A 1 17.69 9.22 -34.30
CA MET A 1 17.88 7.83 -33.84
C MET A 1 18.26 7.85 -32.36
N LYS A 2 17.35 7.48 -31.44
CA LYS A 2 17.70 7.32 -30.02
C LYS A 2 18.47 6.03 -29.87
N ALA A 3 19.69 6.10 -29.35
CA ALA A 3 20.49 4.92 -29.03
C ALA A 3 19.68 3.98 -28.12
N ALA A 4 19.48 2.75 -28.56
CA ALA A 4 18.93 1.70 -27.72
C ALA A 4 19.95 1.43 -26.61
N ASN A 5 19.66 1.95 -25.40
CA ASN A 5 20.50 1.70 -24.23
C ASN A 5 20.60 0.19 -24.02
N LYS A 6 21.83 -0.34 -23.99
CA LYS A 6 22.08 -1.71 -23.55
C LYS A 6 21.44 -1.91 -22.16
N PRO A 7 20.80 -3.06 -21.90
CA PRO A 7 20.22 -3.33 -20.59
C PRO A 7 21.31 -3.22 -19.52
N LEU A 8 21.06 -2.41 -18.49
CA LEU A 8 21.99 -2.21 -17.39
C LEU A 8 22.23 -3.52 -16.64
N ASP A 9 23.47 -3.75 -16.21
CA ASP A 9 23.79 -4.87 -15.32
C ASP A 9 23.00 -4.79 -13.99
N ALA A 10 22.75 -5.93 -13.36
CA ALA A 10 21.89 -6.01 -12.18
C ALA A 10 22.41 -5.15 -11.01
N ARG A 11 23.74 -5.02 -10.87
CA ARG A 11 24.39 -4.22 -9.82
C ARG A 11 24.15 -2.72 -10.03
N ARG A 12 24.34 -2.21 -11.25
CA ARG A 12 24.08 -0.82 -11.66
C ARG A 12 22.60 -0.47 -11.52
N ARG A 13 21.70 -1.38 -11.91
CA ARG A 13 20.25 -1.21 -11.69
C ARG A 13 19.92 -1.02 -10.21
N GLY A 14 20.51 -1.85 -9.34
CA GLY A 14 20.35 -1.74 -7.89
C GLY A 14 20.85 -0.41 -7.34
N VAL A 15 22.07 0.02 -7.71
CA VAL A 15 22.65 1.29 -7.27
C VAL A 15 21.81 2.49 -7.72
N LEU A 16 21.35 2.53 -8.97
CA LEU A 16 20.49 3.61 -9.46
C LEU A 16 19.13 3.65 -8.75
N SER A 17 18.52 2.48 -8.51
CA SER A 17 17.25 2.40 -7.77
C SER A 17 17.41 2.94 -6.34
N LEU A 18 18.48 2.56 -5.65
CA LEU A 18 18.78 3.05 -4.30
C LEU A 18 19.06 4.55 -4.28
N ARG A 19 19.74 5.08 -5.29
CA ARG A 19 19.97 6.53 -5.43
C ARG A 19 18.65 7.29 -5.56
N ALA A 20 17.72 6.81 -6.38
CA ALA A 20 16.39 7.41 -6.52
C ALA A 20 15.63 7.42 -5.19
N VAL A 21 15.60 6.29 -4.49
CA VAL A 21 14.94 6.15 -3.18
C VAL A 21 15.55 7.08 -2.14
N ASN A 22 16.88 7.09 -2.02
CA ASN A 22 17.57 7.95 -1.04
C ASN A 22 17.40 9.44 -1.35
N LEU A 23 17.44 9.82 -2.63
CA LEU A 23 17.21 11.20 -3.05
C LEU A 23 15.80 11.64 -2.67
N GLY A 24 14.79 10.84 -3.00
CA GLY A 24 13.40 11.11 -2.62
C GLY A 24 13.22 11.23 -1.11
N LEU A 25 13.80 10.32 -0.33
CA LEU A 25 13.75 10.35 1.13
C LEU A 25 14.34 11.64 1.72
N TRP A 26 15.59 11.97 1.38
CA TRP A 26 16.25 13.14 1.95
C TRP A 26 15.57 14.45 1.52
N SER A 27 15.06 14.51 0.29
CA SER A 27 14.24 15.62 -0.15
C SER A 27 12.92 15.72 0.61
N ASN A 28 12.23 14.61 0.88
CA ASN A 28 11.00 14.61 1.67
C ASN A 28 11.25 15.03 3.11
N ILE A 29 12.37 14.62 3.73
CA ILE A 29 12.77 15.08 5.07
C ILE A 29 12.95 16.60 5.09
N GLY A 30 13.72 17.15 4.14
CA GLY A 30 13.95 18.59 4.06
C GLY A 30 12.66 19.38 3.80
N LEU A 31 11.83 18.89 2.87
CA LEU A 31 10.55 19.49 2.53
C LEU A 31 9.54 19.42 3.70
N ALA A 32 9.48 18.30 4.42
CA ALA A 32 8.61 18.12 5.58
C ALA A 32 8.97 19.14 6.67
N ALA A 33 10.25 19.27 7.01
CA ALA A 33 10.72 20.23 8.01
C ALA A 33 10.43 21.68 7.58
N LEU A 34 10.75 22.03 6.33
CA LEU A 34 10.54 23.37 5.81
C LEU A 34 9.06 23.74 5.76
N LYS A 35 8.22 22.91 5.13
CA LYS A 35 6.79 23.18 4.96
C LYS A 35 6.04 23.23 6.28
N THR A 36 6.31 22.30 7.19
CA THR A 36 5.64 22.27 8.51
C THR A 36 6.01 23.51 9.32
N THR A 37 7.29 23.86 9.37
CA THR A 37 7.76 25.04 10.12
C THR A 37 7.16 26.33 9.54
N ILE A 38 7.25 26.52 8.22
CA ILE A 38 6.77 27.73 7.56
C ILE A 38 5.23 27.77 7.51
N GLY A 39 4.55 26.62 7.43
CA GLY A 39 3.10 26.53 7.54
C GLY A 39 2.59 27.01 8.90
N ILE A 40 3.24 26.59 9.98
CA ILE A 40 2.91 27.03 11.35
C ILE A 40 3.23 28.52 11.54
N VAL A 41 4.48 28.92 11.28
CA VAL A 41 4.94 30.31 11.51
C VAL A 41 4.23 31.29 10.57
N GLY A 42 3.97 30.89 9.34
CA GLY A 42 3.31 31.70 8.32
C GLY A 42 1.78 31.65 8.35
N GLY A 43 1.19 30.89 9.29
CA GLY A 43 -0.26 30.78 9.45
C GLY A 43 -0.97 30.29 8.18
N SER A 44 -0.44 29.25 7.53
CA SER A 44 -1.03 28.67 6.32
C SER A 44 -1.45 27.24 6.58
N SER A 45 -2.77 27.04 6.68
CA SER A 45 -3.42 25.73 6.76
C SER A 45 -3.11 24.88 5.53
N ALA A 46 -3.06 25.48 4.34
CA ALA A 46 -2.74 24.75 3.11
C ALA A 46 -1.30 24.23 3.08
N LEU A 47 -0.32 25.07 3.43
CA LEU A 47 1.09 24.66 3.46
C LEU A 47 1.36 23.66 4.58
N LEU A 48 0.70 23.82 5.73
CA LEU A 48 0.79 22.87 6.84
C LEU A 48 0.24 21.49 6.44
N ALA A 49 -0.90 21.45 5.74
CA ALA A 49 -1.46 20.20 5.20
C ALA A 49 -0.46 19.48 4.29
N ASP A 50 0.13 20.20 3.34
CA ASP A 50 1.15 19.64 2.43
C ASP A 50 2.46 19.28 3.16
N GLY A 51 2.78 19.96 4.26
CA GLY A 51 3.91 19.64 5.13
C GLY A 51 3.72 18.35 5.91
N VAL A 52 2.51 18.09 6.42
CA VAL A 52 2.16 16.82 7.05
C VAL A 52 2.15 15.67 6.05
N ASN A 53 1.71 15.89 4.81
CA ASN A 53 1.81 14.86 3.77
C ASN A 53 3.26 14.39 3.62
N SER A 54 4.21 15.31 3.44
CA SER A 54 5.63 14.94 3.37
C SER A 54 6.19 14.39 4.68
N THR A 55 5.69 14.82 5.83
CA THR A 55 6.04 14.22 7.13
C THR A 55 5.58 12.76 7.20
N SER A 56 4.39 12.47 6.67
CA SER A 56 3.83 11.12 6.63
C SER A 56 4.67 10.19 5.76
N ASP A 57 5.23 10.66 4.64
CA ASP A 57 6.16 9.88 3.82
C ASP A 57 7.44 9.51 4.59
N VAL A 58 7.95 10.45 5.38
CA VAL A 58 9.15 10.24 6.21
C VAL A 58 8.86 9.24 7.32
N VAL A 59 7.73 9.41 8.02
CA VAL A 59 7.28 8.47 9.07
C VAL A 59 7.05 7.09 8.48
N TYR A 60 6.37 7.00 7.33
CA TYR A 60 6.18 5.75 6.60
C TYR A 60 7.53 5.07 6.36
N TYR A 61 8.51 5.78 5.80
CA TYR A 61 9.82 5.20 5.53
C TYR A 61 10.51 4.68 6.79
N ILE A 62 10.50 5.45 7.88
CA ILE A 62 11.15 5.07 9.15
C ILE A 62 10.46 3.84 9.76
N VAL A 63 9.14 3.91 9.93
CA VAL A 63 8.34 2.85 10.56
C VAL A 63 8.42 1.58 9.72
N VAL A 64 8.17 1.67 8.41
CA VAL A 64 8.25 0.52 7.52
C VAL A 64 9.65 -0.06 7.51
N ARG A 65 10.71 0.75 7.51
CA ARG A 65 12.09 0.22 7.59
C ARG A 65 12.33 -0.61 8.84
N ILE A 66 11.87 -0.14 10.01
CA ILE A 66 12.03 -0.86 11.28
C ILE A 66 11.24 -2.17 11.25
N PHE A 67 9.95 -2.09 10.93
CA PHE A 67 9.07 -3.26 10.91
C PHE A 67 9.49 -4.27 9.85
N MET A 68 9.99 -3.81 8.70
CA MET A 68 10.52 -4.68 7.67
C MET A 68 11.77 -5.46 8.09
N GLN A 69 12.62 -4.85 8.91
CA GLN A 69 13.75 -5.57 9.49
C GLN A 69 13.27 -6.66 10.46
N LEU A 70 12.24 -6.37 11.26
CA LEU A 70 11.64 -7.33 12.17
C LEU A 70 10.86 -8.43 11.42
N ALA A 71 10.17 -8.10 10.33
CA ALA A 71 9.38 -9.02 9.52
C ALA A 71 10.23 -10.09 8.83
N ARG A 72 11.51 -9.78 8.57
CA ARG A 72 12.48 -10.71 7.96
C ARG A 72 13.03 -11.74 8.95
N LYS A 73 12.67 -11.67 10.24
CA LYS A 73 13.04 -12.70 11.20
C LYS A 73 12.44 -14.04 10.77
N PRO A 74 13.21 -15.14 10.83
CA PRO A 74 12.71 -16.47 10.50
C PRO A 74 11.60 -16.90 11.47
N ALA A 75 10.95 -18.03 11.16
CA ALA A 75 10.02 -18.68 12.08
C ALA A 75 10.71 -19.06 13.39
N ASP A 76 9.97 -18.93 14.49
CA ASP A 76 10.36 -19.38 15.82
C ASP A 76 9.21 -20.14 16.50
N HIS A 77 9.40 -20.52 17.76
CA HIS A 77 8.42 -21.32 18.50
C HIS A 77 7.10 -20.57 18.76
N GLU A 78 7.15 -19.24 18.93
CA GLU A 78 5.95 -18.41 19.13
C GLU A 78 5.29 -18.04 17.80
N HIS A 79 6.07 -17.98 16.71
CA HIS A 79 5.64 -17.63 15.37
C HIS A 79 6.07 -18.70 14.34
N PRO A 80 5.36 -19.85 14.29
CA PRO A 80 5.72 -20.98 13.41
C PRO A 80 5.74 -20.65 11.91
N PHE A 81 5.03 -19.59 11.50
CA PHE A 81 4.97 -19.10 10.12
C PHE A 81 5.91 -17.91 9.85
N GLY A 82 6.67 -17.48 10.85
CA GLY A 82 7.54 -16.30 10.78
C GLY A 82 6.83 -14.98 11.09
N HIS A 83 7.54 -13.89 10.85
CA HIS A 83 7.16 -12.55 11.29
C HIS A 83 6.63 -11.65 10.17
N SER A 84 6.29 -12.20 9.00
CA SER A 84 5.95 -11.40 7.81
C SER A 84 4.74 -10.50 8.01
N GLN A 85 3.80 -10.84 8.89
CA GLN A 85 2.64 -10.00 9.21
C GLN A 85 3.01 -8.65 9.85
N LEU A 86 4.26 -8.48 10.35
CA LEU A 86 4.75 -7.18 10.80
C LEU A 86 4.76 -6.14 9.67
N GLU A 87 4.82 -6.54 8.39
CA GLU A 87 4.67 -5.62 7.26
C GLU A 87 3.29 -4.93 7.27
N SER A 88 2.23 -5.72 7.40
CA SER A 88 0.86 -5.22 7.44
C SER A 88 0.58 -4.43 8.73
N ILE A 89 1.13 -4.86 9.87
CA ILE A 89 1.05 -4.10 11.13
C ILE A 89 1.72 -2.73 10.98
N ALA A 90 2.87 -2.65 10.31
CA ALA A 90 3.52 -1.36 10.03
C ALA A 90 2.60 -0.43 9.23
N ALA A 91 1.94 -0.96 8.20
CA ALA A 91 1.01 -0.20 7.36
C ALA A 91 -0.20 0.30 8.17
N VAL A 92 -0.76 -0.52 9.08
CA VAL A 92 -1.84 -0.07 9.99
C VAL A 92 -1.36 1.07 10.90
N VAL A 93 -0.18 0.95 11.50
CA VAL A 93 0.40 2.00 12.37
C VAL A 93 0.59 3.30 11.61
N VAL A 94 1.13 3.25 10.39
CA VAL A 94 1.32 4.45 9.57
C VAL A 94 -0.03 5.01 9.12
N GLY A 95 -0.96 4.18 8.67
CA GLY A 95 -2.31 4.60 8.30
C GLY A 95 -3.03 5.33 9.44
N ALA A 96 -2.92 4.83 10.68
CA ALA A 96 -3.50 5.46 11.86
C ALA A 96 -2.87 6.84 12.16
N PHE A 97 -1.55 6.95 12.02
CA PHE A 97 -0.83 8.23 12.15
C PHE A 97 -1.29 9.25 11.09
N VAL A 98 -1.41 8.82 9.83
CA VAL A 98 -1.87 9.65 8.71
C VAL A 98 -3.29 10.16 8.94
N ILE A 99 -4.22 9.27 9.31
CA ILE A 99 -5.62 9.63 9.60
C ILE A 99 -5.68 10.64 10.74
N THR A 100 -5.00 10.37 11.85
CA THR A 100 -5.02 11.25 13.03
C THR A 100 -4.53 12.65 12.68
N THR A 101 -3.43 12.74 11.93
CA THR A 101 -2.87 14.04 11.55
C THR A 101 -3.75 14.77 10.52
N ALA A 102 -4.34 14.04 9.57
CA ALA A 102 -5.27 14.60 8.59
C ALA A 102 -6.53 15.19 9.26
N VAL A 103 -7.11 14.49 10.24
CA VAL A 103 -8.25 15.01 11.03
C VAL A 103 -7.85 16.29 11.79
N GLY A 104 -6.67 16.31 12.42
CA GLY A 104 -6.17 17.48 13.13
C GLY A 104 -6.04 18.72 12.22
N ILE A 105 -5.47 18.55 11.02
CA ILE A 105 -5.35 19.65 10.04
C ILE A 105 -6.71 20.09 9.53
N PHE A 106 -7.58 19.14 9.19
CA PHE A 106 -8.92 19.45 8.71
C PHE A 106 -9.69 20.28 9.74
N TRP A 107 -9.62 19.88 11.02
CA TRP A 107 -10.25 20.62 12.11
C TRP A 107 -9.65 22.02 12.29
N GLY A 108 -8.32 22.15 12.21
CA GLY A 108 -7.64 23.44 12.23
C GLY A 108 -8.09 24.37 11.11
N ALA A 109 -8.17 23.85 9.88
CA ALA A 109 -8.64 24.59 8.72
C ALA A 109 -10.12 25.01 8.86
N VAL A 110 -10.99 24.14 9.37
CA VAL A 110 -12.40 24.46 9.64
C VAL A 110 -12.53 25.57 10.70
N ASN A 111 -11.75 25.50 11.78
CA ASN A 111 -11.73 26.57 12.79
C ASN A 111 -11.27 27.90 12.20
N GLU A 112 -10.28 27.88 11.31
CA GLU A 112 -9.82 29.09 10.63
C GLU A 112 -10.90 29.68 9.71
N VAL A 113 -11.59 28.84 8.92
CA VAL A 113 -12.76 29.27 8.13
C VAL A 113 -13.83 29.89 9.02
N PHE A 114 -14.16 29.23 10.14
CA PHE A 114 -15.16 29.72 11.08
C PHE A 114 -14.78 31.09 11.66
N ASN A 115 -13.56 31.22 12.20
CA ASN A 115 -13.06 32.44 12.81
C ASN A 115 -13.03 33.63 11.84
N LEU A 116 -12.65 33.39 10.58
CA LEU A 116 -12.69 34.40 9.52
C LEU A 116 -14.12 34.78 9.14
N SER A 117 -15.03 33.81 9.08
CA SER A 117 -16.42 34.03 8.71
C SER A 117 -17.23 34.76 9.79
N THR A 118 -16.90 34.56 11.06
CA THR A 118 -17.54 35.22 12.20
C THR A 118 -16.86 36.52 12.62
N GLY A 119 -15.81 36.96 11.91
CA GLY A 119 -15.03 38.16 12.24
C GLY A 119 -14.24 38.08 13.54
N GLN A 120 -14.03 36.88 14.08
CA GLN A 120 -13.20 36.64 15.27
C GLN A 120 -11.70 36.72 14.97
N ALA A 121 -11.32 36.58 13.69
CA ALA A 121 -9.97 36.79 13.20
C ALA A 121 -9.96 37.86 12.10
N GLN A 122 -8.91 38.67 12.06
CA GLN A 122 -8.67 39.58 10.95
C GLN A 122 -8.16 38.78 9.73
N PRO A 123 -8.64 39.07 8.51
CA PRO A 123 -8.14 38.43 7.29
C PRO A 123 -6.72 38.92 6.96
N ALA A 124 -5.75 38.40 7.69
CA ALA A 124 -4.35 38.43 7.30
C ALA A 124 -4.16 37.29 6.30
N GLY A 125 -4.23 37.60 5.00
CA GLY A 125 -3.96 36.59 3.97
C GLY A 125 -2.61 35.91 4.21
N ALA A 126 -2.49 34.63 3.82
CA ALA A 126 -1.33 33.79 4.12
C ALA A 126 0.00 34.49 3.81
N ALA A 127 1.02 34.31 4.67
CA ALA A 127 2.29 35.02 4.55
C ALA A 127 2.99 34.80 3.19
N LEU A 128 3.71 35.79 2.64
CA LEU A 128 4.34 35.65 1.31
C LEU A 128 5.31 34.47 1.26
N ILE A 129 5.99 34.22 2.38
CA ILE A 129 6.93 33.11 2.51
C ILE A 129 6.25 31.73 2.34
N THR A 130 4.98 31.58 2.70
CA THR A 130 4.27 30.30 2.52
C THR A 130 4.05 30.00 1.04
N LEU A 131 3.72 31.02 0.24
CA LEU A 131 3.57 30.88 -1.21
C LEU A 131 4.90 30.52 -1.87
N ILE A 132 5.99 31.21 -1.47
CA ILE A 132 7.33 30.93 -2.00
C ILE A 132 7.74 29.48 -1.72
N VAL A 133 7.51 28.98 -0.50
CA VAL A 133 7.81 27.60 -0.13
C VAL A 133 6.93 26.59 -0.88
N ALA A 134 5.64 26.89 -1.08
CA ALA A 134 4.76 26.03 -1.86
C ALA A 134 5.23 25.91 -3.32
N LEU A 135 5.57 27.04 -3.96
CA LEU A 135 6.11 27.06 -5.33
C LEU A 135 7.46 26.36 -5.44
N LEU A 136 8.36 26.56 -4.46
CA LEU A 136 9.63 25.85 -4.37
C LEU A 136 9.42 24.33 -4.25
N THR A 137 8.43 23.90 -3.47
CA THR A 137 8.07 22.49 -3.32
C THR A 137 7.64 21.89 -4.66
N ILE A 138 6.77 22.58 -5.41
CA ILE A 138 6.35 22.15 -6.75
C ILE A 138 7.56 22.00 -7.67
N ALA A 139 8.45 22.99 -7.70
CA ALA A 139 9.65 22.95 -8.54
C ALA A 139 10.58 21.78 -8.16
N LEU A 140 10.82 21.56 -6.86
CA LEU A 140 11.67 20.47 -6.39
C LEU A 140 11.05 19.11 -6.69
N LYS A 141 9.75 18.92 -6.42
CA LYS A 141 9.05 17.67 -6.73
C LYS A 141 8.99 17.41 -8.22
N LEU A 142 8.85 18.43 -9.06
CA LEU A 142 8.93 18.30 -10.52
C LEU A 142 10.31 17.81 -10.95
N ALA A 143 11.39 18.39 -10.42
CA ALA A 143 12.75 17.94 -10.70
C ALA A 143 12.96 16.47 -10.26
N LEU A 144 12.53 16.12 -9.05
CA LEU A 144 12.59 14.75 -8.54
C LEU A 144 11.79 13.78 -9.40
N MET A 145 10.58 14.16 -9.81
CA MET A 145 9.73 13.36 -10.69
C MET A 145 10.43 13.08 -12.03
N LEU A 146 11.03 14.09 -12.66
CA LEU A 146 11.75 13.91 -13.92
C LEU A 146 12.97 12.99 -13.78
N ILE A 147 13.78 13.20 -12.73
CA ILE A 147 14.94 12.36 -12.42
C ILE A 147 14.50 10.91 -12.18
N THR A 148 13.48 10.70 -11.34
CA THR A 148 13.00 9.37 -10.99
C THR A 148 12.32 8.67 -12.17
N PHE A 149 11.65 9.39 -13.08
CA PHE A 149 11.13 8.82 -14.33
C PHE A 149 12.24 8.38 -15.28
N ASP A 150 13.35 9.12 -15.36
CA ASP A 150 14.49 8.71 -16.16
C ASP A 150 15.14 7.44 -15.57
N ILE A 151 15.33 7.39 -14.25
CA ILE A 151 15.85 6.19 -13.56
C ILE A 151 14.88 5.01 -13.70
N LYS A 152 13.56 5.24 -13.64
CA LYS A 152 12.54 4.21 -13.92
C LYS A 152 12.75 3.61 -15.30
N ARG A 153 12.91 4.45 -16.34
CA ARG A 153 13.13 3.98 -17.73
C ARG A 153 14.41 3.16 -17.88
N GLN A 154 15.47 3.53 -17.16
CA GLN A 154 16.74 2.82 -17.19
C GLN A 154 16.70 1.49 -16.42
N THR A 155 15.99 1.45 -15.29
CA THR A 155 16.02 0.31 -14.35
C THR A 155 14.87 -0.66 -14.51
N GLY A 156 13.73 -0.25 -15.05
CA GLY A 156 12.50 -1.05 -15.10
C GLY A 156 11.98 -1.46 -13.71
N ASN A 157 12.40 -0.80 -12.64
CA ASN A 157 12.06 -1.19 -11.27
C ASN A 157 10.67 -0.64 -10.89
N ALA A 158 9.76 -1.54 -10.50
CA ALA A 158 8.41 -1.19 -10.08
C ALA A 158 8.38 -0.26 -8.86
N ALA A 159 9.30 -0.41 -7.91
CA ALA A 159 9.41 0.47 -6.74
C ALA A 159 9.81 1.90 -7.13
N VAL A 160 10.74 2.05 -8.08
CA VAL A 160 11.14 3.36 -8.62
C VAL A 160 9.99 3.97 -9.44
N ALA A 161 9.21 3.14 -10.14
CA ALA A 161 8.02 3.60 -10.84
C ALA A 161 6.97 4.15 -9.87
N ALA A 162 6.70 3.44 -8.76
CA ALA A 162 5.80 3.88 -7.71
C ALA A 162 6.26 5.22 -7.13
N LEU A 163 7.55 5.36 -6.80
CA LEU A 163 8.14 6.61 -6.29
C LEU A 163 8.00 7.79 -7.27
N ALA A 164 8.11 7.55 -8.58
CA ALA A 164 7.89 8.61 -9.58
C ALA A 164 6.43 9.10 -9.60
N TYR A 165 5.47 8.17 -9.45
CA TYR A 165 4.05 8.52 -9.37
C TYR A 165 3.69 9.20 -8.04
N ASP A 166 4.35 8.82 -6.96
CA ASP A 166 4.25 9.46 -5.66
C ASP A 166 4.64 10.95 -5.74
N HIS A 167 5.82 11.25 -6.30
CA HIS A 167 6.23 12.65 -6.56
C HIS A 167 5.22 13.42 -7.41
N ARG A 168 4.56 12.76 -8.38
CA ARG A 168 3.51 13.39 -9.18
C ARG A 168 2.28 13.74 -8.34
N ASN A 169 1.86 12.86 -7.44
CA ASN A 169 0.74 13.11 -6.54
C ASN A 169 1.06 14.27 -5.58
N ASP A 170 2.29 14.35 -5.09
CA ASP A 170 2.76 15.47 -4.26
C ASP A 170 2.73 16.80 -5.01
N ILE A 171 3.07 16.81 -6.30
CA ILE A 171 2.97 18.02 -7.14
C ILE A 171 1.52 18.50 -7.18
N PHE A 172 0.55 17.60 -7.33
CA PHE A 172 -0.87 17.97 -7.34
C PHE A 172 -1.33 18.53 -5.98
N SER A 173 -0.94 17.89 -4.88
CA SER A 173 -1.19 18.37 -3.51
C SER A 173 -0.59 19.77 -3.29
N ALA A 174 0.70 19.93 -3.58
CA ALA A 174 1.40 21.19 -3.42
C ALA A 174 0.84 22.29 -4.34
N SER A 175 0.36 21.95 -5.54
CA SER A 175 -0.30 22.89 -6.46
C SER A 175 -1.64 23.37 -5.92
N ALA A 176 -2.45 22.47 -5.35
CA ALA A 176 -3.69 22.85 -4.69
C ALA A 176 -3.43 23.79 -3.51
N ALA A 177 -2.41 23.48 -2.70
CA ALA A 177 -2.00 24.35 -1.59
C ALA A 177 -1.50 25.72 -2.07
N ALA A 178 -0.61 25.75 -3.07
CA ALA A 178 -0.10 27.00 -3.65
C ALA A 178 -1.21 27.88 -4.22
N LEU A 179 -2.20 27.27 -4.89
CA LEU A 179 -3.37 27.99 -5.39
C LEU A 179 -4.20 28.58 -4.24
N GLY A 180 -4.47 27.83 -3.18
CA GLY A 180 -5.19 28.33 -2.00
C GLY A 180 -4.49 29.52 -1.34
N ILE A 181 -3.18 29.38 -1.11
CA ILE A 181 -2.32 30.45 -0.57
C ILE A 181 -2.38 31.69 -1.49
N PHE A 182 -2.25 31.49 -2.80
CA PHE A 182 -2.32 32.58 -3.77
C PHE A 182 -3.66 33.31 -3.70
N LEU A 183 -4.78 32.58 -3.65
CA LEU A 183 -6.12 33.19 -3.54
C LEU A 183 -6.30 33.95 -2.23
N SER A 184 -5.83 33.38 -1.10
CA SER A 184 -5.81 34.05 0.22
C SER A 184 -5.12 35.40 0.17
N ARG A 185 -3.99 35.49 -0.56
CA ARG A 185 -3.24 36.73 -0.74
C ARG A 185 -3.86 37.74 -1.69
N ASN A 186 -4.69 37.30 -2.64
CA ASN A 186 -5.32 38.16 -3.66
C ASN A 186 -6.75 38.58 -3.28
N GLY A 187 -7.05 38.64 -1.98
CA GLY A 187 -8.33 39.16 -1.48
C GLY A 187 -9.42 38.11 -1.28
N LEU A 188 -9.10 36.82 -1.31
CA LEU A 188 -10.01 35.73 -0.92
C LEU A 188 -9.49 35.00 0.33
N PRO A 189 -9.64 35.56 1.55
CA PRO A 189 -8.97 35.06 2.76
C PRO A 189 -9.21 33.59 3.05
N LEU A 190 -10.40 33.08 2.70
CA LEU A 190 -10.78 31.67 2.86
C LEU A 190 -10.03 30.71 1.92
N GLY A 191 -9.32 31.21 0.90
CA GLY A 191 -8.65 30.38 -0.10
C GLY A 191 -7.64 29.41 0.49
N ASP A 192 -6.85 29.86 1.48
CA ASP A 192 -5.85 29.02 2.15
C ASP A 192 -6.48 27.95 3.05
N PRO A 193 -7.36 28.29 4.02
CA PRO A 193 -7.95 27.27 4.88
C PRO A 193 -8.86 26.31 4.11
N VAL A 194 -9.57 26.75 3.06
CA VAL A 194 -10.34 25.83 2.21
C VAL A 194 -9.42 24.87 1.46
N ALA A 195 -8.29 25.35 0.90
CA ALA A 195 -7.32 24.47 0.26
C ALA A 195 -6.69 23.49 1.27
N GLY A 196 -6.36 23.94 2.48
CA GLY A 196 -5.88 23.08 3.56
C GLY A 196 -6.86 21.99 3.95
N ALA A 197 -8.15 22.32 4.08
CA ALA A 197 -9.20 21.35 4.34
C ALA A 197 -9.33 20.32 3.19
N LEU A 198 -9.30 20.77 1.94
CA LEU A 198 -9.35 19.87 0.77
C LEU A 198 -8.15 18.93 0.71
N VAL A 199 -6.94 19.44 0.92
CA VAL A 199 -5.72 18.61 0.96
C VAL A 199 -5.79 17.63 2.13
N ALA A 200 -6.24 18.06 3.31
CA ALA A 200 -6.42 17.17 4.46
C ALA A 200 -7.42 16.03 4.18
N LEU A 201 -8.51 16.27 3.45
CA LEU A 201 -9.46 15.22 3.04
C LEU A 201 -8.82 14.21 2.07
N LEU A 202 -7.96 14.66 1.17
CA LEU A 202 -7.21 13.77 0.27
C LEU A 202 -6.25 12.87 1.07
N ILE A 203 -5.52 13.45 2.04
CA ILE A 203 -4.63 12.70 2.93
C ILE A 203 -5.43 11.70 3.78
N LEU A 204 -6.58 12.11 4.32
CA LEU A 204 -7.47 11.25 5.10
C LEU A 204 -7.92 10.03 4.29
N ARG A 205 -8.35 10.24 3.04
CA ARG A 205 -8.72 9.15 2.14
C ARG A 205 -7.56 8.19 1.90
N THR A 206 -6.34 8.70 1.71
CA THR A 206 -5.14 7.88 1.56
C THR A 206 -4.87 7.06 2.82
N GLY A 207 -4.96 7.67 4.01
CA GLY A 207 -4.81 6.97 5.28
C GLY A 207 -5.84 5.86 5.49
N ILE A 208 -7.11 6.12 5.18
CA ILE A 208 -8.19 5.11 5.25
C ILE A 208 -7.88 3.96 4.30
N LYS A 209 -7.48 4.25 3.06
CA LYS A 209 -7.14 3.21 2.08
C LYS A 209 -5.97 2.35 2.56
N ILE A 210 -4.93 2.95 3.14
CA ILE A 210 -3.79 2.22 3.69
C ILE A 210 -4.24 1.25 4.78
N ILE A 211 -5.08 1.71 5.72
CA ILE A 211 -5.62 0.82 6.77
C ILE A 211 -6.48 -0.28 6.16
N GLN A 212 -7.38 0.03 5.22
CA GLN A 212 -8.23 -0.97 4.57
C GLN A 212 -7.42 -2.06 3.87
N ASP A 213 -6.43 -1.66 3.06
CA ASP A 213 -5.57 -2.59 2.34
C ASP A 213 -4.74 -3.45 3.35
N ALA A 214 -4.20 -2.83 4.41
CA ALA A 214 -3.43 -3.53 5.44
C ALA A 214 -4.27 -4.46 6.33
N SER A 215 -5.49 -4.05 6.70
CA SER A 215 -6.44 -4.87 7.45
C SER A 215 -6.92 -6.04 6.61
N SER A 216 -7.16 -5.83 5.30
CA SER A 216 -7.47 -6.91 4.36
C SER A 216 -6.33 -7.94 4.30
N ASP A 217 -5.07 -7.48 4.26
CA ASP A 217 -3.92 -8.39 4.29
C ASP A 217 -3.81 -9.14 5.65
N LEU A 218 -4.15 -8.49 6.78
CA LEU A 218 -4.17 -9.14 8.11
C LEU A 218 -5.32 -10.13 8.30
N MET A 219 -6.43 -9.95 7.57
CA MET A 219 -7.56 -10.89 7.56
C MET A 219 -7.35 -12.04 6.56
N ASP A 220 -6.11 -12.23 6.08
CA ASP A 220 -5.74 -13.26 5.10
C ASP A 220 -6.58 -13.21 3.81
N ASN A 221 -6.95 -12.02 3.33
CA ASN A 221 -7.70 -11.91 2.09
C ASN A 221 -6.88 -12.45 0.90
N VAL A 222 -7.31 -13.60 0.40
CA VAL A 222 -6.76 -14.28 -0.77
C VAL A 222 -7.70 -14.07 -1.96
N PRO A 223 -7.19 -13.98 -3.20
CA PRO A 223 -8.02 -13.94 -4.40
C PRO A 223 -8.67 -15.32 -4.60
N GLY A 224 -9.66 -15.63 -3.77
CA GLY A 224 -10.15 -16.99 -3.55
C GLY A 224 -10.71 -17.62 -4.82
N LYS A 225 -11.36 -16.82 -5.68
CA LYS A 225 -11.93 -17.33 -6.93
C LYS A 225 -10.87 -17.63 -7.98
N GLU A 226 -9.96 -16.69 -8.24
CA GLU A 226 -8.89 -16.88 -9.23
C GLU A 226 -7.92 -17.98 -8.80
N LEU A 227 -7.56 -18.02 -7.52
CA LEU A 227 -6.70 -19.05 -6.95
C LEU A 227 -7.38 -20.42 -6.97
N ALA A 228 -8.67 -20.51 -6.63
CA ALA A 228 -9.41 -21.76 -6.72
C ALA A 228 -9.53 -22.27 -8.16
N VAL A 229 -9.77 -21.39 -9.15
CA VAL A 229 -9.76 -21.77 -10.57
C VAL A 229 -8.39 -22.28 -10.97
N GLN A 230 -7.32 -21.57 -10.62
CA GLN A 230 -5.95 -22.00 -10.92
C GLN A 230 -5.61 -23.36 -10.29
N VAL A 231 -6.00 -23.59 -9.04
CA VAL A 231 -5.80 -24.88 -8.35
C VAL A 231 -6.57 -25.99 -9.04
N ASN A 232 -7.84 -25.76 -9.39
CA ASN A 232 -8.66 -26.72 -10.12
C ASN A 232 -8.03 -27.11 -11.47
N ASP A 233 -7.60 -26.13 -12.25
CA ASP A 233 -6.99 -26.36 -13.57
C ASP A 233 -5.69 -27.17 -13.47
N LEU A 234 -4.85 -26.86 -12.48
CA LEU A 234 -3.59 -27.58 -12.25
C LEU A 234 -3.84 -29.02 -11.79
N LEU A 235 -4.80 -29.23 -10.88
CA LEU A 235 -5.12 -30.55 -10.33
C LEU A 235 -5.93 -31.43 -11.27
N ALA A 236 -6.66 -30.85 -12.23
CA ALA A 236 -7.38 -31.61 -13.27
C ALA A 236 -6.43 -32.47 -14.14
N ALA A 237 -5.15 -32.09 -14.22
CA ALA A 237 -4.14 -32.83 -14.96
C ALA A 237 -3.51 -34.00 -14.16
N VAL A 238 -3.78 -34.10 -12.85
CA VAL A 238 -3.18 -35.13 -11.99
C VAL A 238 -4.02 -36.40 -12.00
N PRO A 239 -3.50 -37.54 -12.48
CA PRO A 239 -4.25 -38.78 -12.54
C PRO A 239 -4.70 -39.27 -11.16
N GLY A 240 -5.95 -39.74 -11.06
CA GLY A 240 -6.50 -40.30 -9.81
C GLY A 240 -7.24 -39.29 -8.94
N ILE A 241 -7.17 -37.99 -9.25
CA ILE A 241 -8.04 -36.98 -8.66
C ILE A 241 -9.39 -37.01 -9.40
N GLY A 242 -10.45 -37.36 -8.68
CA GLY A 242 -11.81 -37.33 -9.22
C GLY A 242 -12.42 -35.93 -9.20
N ARG A 243 -12.27 -35.22 -8.08
CA ARG A 243 -12.70 -33.82 -7.92
C ARG A 243 -11.87 -33.09 -6.87
N VAL A 244 -11.73 -31.78 -7.04
CA VAL A 244 -11.29 -30.88 -5.96
C VAL A 244 -12.55 -30.39 -5.26
N GLU A 245 -12.66 -30.62 -3.96
CA GLU A 245 -13.86 -30.31 -3.19
C GLU A 245 -13.74 -28.98 -2.46
N GLU A 246 -12.57 -28.70 -1.89
CA GLU A 246 -12.29 -27.47 -1.16
C GLU A 246 -10.91 -26.94 -1.49
N VAL A 247 -10.82 -25.61 -1.57
CA VAL A 247 -9.56 -24.89 -1.66
C VAL A 247 -9.63 -23.73 -0.69
N TYR A 248 -8.92 -23.85 0.43
CA TYR A 248 -8.65 -22.75 1.34
C TYR A 248 -7.21 -22.29 1.17
N ALA A 249 -6.99 -21.00 1.32
CA ALA A 249 -5.67 -20.42 1.25
C ALA A 249 -5.49 -19.43 2.39
N HIS A 250 -4.35 -19.54 3.06
CA HIS A 250 -3.87 -18.53 4.00
C HIS A 250 -2.71 -17.77 3.39
N ARG A 251 -2.64 -16.47 3.68
CA ARG A 251 -1.58 -15.60 3.18
C ARG A 251 -0.76 -15.07 4.34
N PHE A 252 0.55 -15.27 4.30
CA PHE A 252 1.49 -14.76 5.30
C PHE A 252 2.48 -13.81 4.63
N GLY A 253 2.15 -12.53 4.58
CA GLY A 253 2.88 -11.53 3.79
C GLY A 253 2.81 -11.85 2.28
N PRO A 254 3.93 -12.10 1.59
CA PRO A 254 3.91 -12.46 0.17
C PRO A 254 3.65 -13.96 -0.08
N TYR A 255 3.70 -14.81 0.95
CA TYR A 255 3.64 -16.27 0.78
C TYR A 255 2.23 -16.83 0.96
N LEU A 256 1.92 -17.92 0.25
CA LEU A 256 0.66 -18.65 0.36
C LEU A 256 0.86 -20.01 1.03
N VAL A 257 -0.14 -20.43 1.79
CA VAL A 257 -0.30 -21.79 2.31
C VAL A 257 -1.68 -22.30 1.88
N LEU A 258 -1.73 -23.42 1.17
CA LEU A 258 -2.99 -24.00 0.70
C LEU A 258 -3.43 -25.17 1.58
N TYR A 259 -4.73 -25.26 1.81
CA TYR A 259 -5.41 -26.41 2.38
C TYR A 259 -6.44 -26.88 1.36
N ILE A 260 -6.27 -28.10 0.87
CA ILE A 260 -7.04 -28.63 -0.25
C ILE A 260 -7.66 -29.95 0.15
N THR A 261 -8.93 -30.14 -0.19
CA THR A 261 -9.61 -31.42 -0.08
C THR A 261 -9.83 -31.99 -1.48
N ILE A 262 -9.35 -33.21 -1.73
CA ILE A 262 -9.53 -33.92 -3.01
C ILE A 262 -10.33 -35.21 -2.82
N GLY A 263 -11.25 -35.48 -3.74
CA GLY A 263 -11.96 -36.73 -3.85
C GLY A 263 -11.20 -37.71 -4.73
N ILE A 264 -10.93 -38.91 -4.23
CA ILE A 264 -10.28 -40.03 -4.95
C ILE A 264 -11.17 -41.28 -4.95
N ASP A 265 -10.79 -42.32 -5.70
CA ASP A 265 -11.49 -43.60 -5.67
C ASP A 265 -11.34 -44.28 -4.29
N GLY A 266 -12.46 -44.58 -3.62
CA GLY A 266 -12.47 -45.17 -2.28
C GLY A 266 -12.02 -46.63 -2.22
N SER A 267 -11.86 -47.29 -3.37
CA SER A 267 -11.28 -48.64 -3.44
C SER A 267 -9.75 -48.65 -3.38
N LEU A 268 -9.11 -47.49 -3.51
CA LEU A 268 -7.66 -47.35 -3.44
C LEU A 268 -7.14 -47.57 -2.01
N SER A 269 -5.92 -48.11 -1.92
CA SER A 269 -5.21 -48.17 -0.64
C SER A 269 -4.82 -46.77 -0.17
N VAL A 270 -4.62 -46.61 1.14
CA VAL A 270 -4.11 -45.36 1.74
C VAL A 270 -2.79 -44.93 1.09
N LEU A 271 -1.91 -45.90 0.77
CA LEU A 271 -0.65 -45.63 0.08
C LEU A 271 -0.85 -45.04 -1.33
N ALA A 272 -1.81 -45.56 -2.10
CA ALA A 272 -2.13 -45.02 -3.42
C ALA A 272 -2.72 -43.60 -3.32
N GLY A 273 -3.56 -43.35 -2.32
CA GLY A 273 -4.07 -42.00 -2.03
C GLY A 273 -2.96 -41.01 -1.67
N ASP A 274 -2.01 -41.42 -0.82
CA ASP A 274 -0.84 -40.62 -0.44
C ASP A 274 0.05 -40.26 -1.65
N GLN A 275 0.20 -41.19 -2.59
CA GLN A 275 0.95 -40.94 -3.84
C GLN A 275 0.26 -39.90 -4.73
N ILE A 276 -1.06 -39.99 -4.89
CA ILE A 276 -1.86 -38.99 -5.64
C ILE A 276 -1.73 -37.62 -4.97
N SER A 277 -1.88 -37.57 -3.64
CA SER A 277 -1.72 -36.35 -2.84
C SER A 277 -0.32 -35.75 -2.99
N SER A 278 0.73 -36.56 -2.92
CA SER A 278 2.12 -36.11 -3.09
C SER A 278 2.36 -35.50 -4.48
N GLU A 279 1.76 -36.07 -5.52
CA GLU A 279 1.88 -35.55 -6.89
C GLU A 279 1.10 -34.23 -7.08
N ALA A 280 -0.07 -34.13 -6.47
CA ALA A 280 -0.84 -32.89 -6.41
C ALA A 280 -0.06 -31.76 -5.72
N GLU A 281 0.56 -32.05 -4.56
CA GLU A 281 1.39 -31.09 -3.84
C GLU A 281 2.56 -30.60 -4.71
N ARG A 282 3.31 -31.50 -5.36
CA ARG A 282 4.42 -31.13 -6.26
C ARG A 282 3.96 -30.25 -7.41
N THR A 283 2.83 -30.61 -8.02
CA THR A 283 2.27 -29.87 -9.17
C THR A 283 1.92 -28.44 -8.76
N LEU A 284 1.27 -28.25 -7.62
CA LEU A 284 0.92 -26.91 -7.11
C LEU A 284 2.16 -26.10 -6.73
N MET A 285 3.09 -26.71 -5.99
CA MET A 285 4.34 -26.05 -5.56
C MET A 285 5.21 -25.60 -6.75
N ALA A 286 5.17 -26.34 -7.87
CA ALA A 286 5.93 -26.00 -9.08
C ALA A 286 5.28 -24.88 -9.91
N ASN A 287 3.96 -24.70 -9.84
CA ASN A 287 3.21 -23.83 -10.75
C ASN A 287 2.59 -22.60 -10.08
N ILE A 288 2.41 -22.58 -8.76
CA ILE A 288 1.88 -21.44 -8.03
C ILE A 288 3.04 -20.64 -7.41
N PRO A 289 3.28 -19.40 -7.85
CA PRO A 289 4.37 -18.60 -7.32
C PRO A 289 4.13 -18.24 -5.85
N LEU A 290 5.21 -18.18 -5.06
CA LEU A 290 5.19 -17.82 -3.64
C LEU A 290 4.39 -18.81 -2.75
N LEU A 291 3.97 -19.95 -3.30
CA LEU A 291 3.43 -21.06 -2.51
C LEU A 291 4.53 -21.65 -1.64
N ARG A 292 4.32 -21.63 -0.32
CA ARG A 292 5.30 -22.11 0.66
C ARG A 292 4.96 -23.49 1.19
N ARG A 293 3.68 -23.84 1.21
CA ARG A 293 3.21 -25.14 1.72
C ARG A 293 1.84 -25.49 1.18
N VAL A 294 1.58 -26.77 0.99
CA VAL A 294 0.26 -27.32 0.68
C VAL A 294 -0.06 -28.41 1.68
N HIS A 295 -1.28 -28.41 2.19
CA HIS A 295 -1.84 -29.48 2.99
C HIS A 295 -2.99 -30.09 2.18
N ILE A 296 -2.88 -31.37 1.86
CA ILE A 296 -3.91 -32.06 1.08
C ILE A 296 -4.55 -33.12 1.96
N HIS A 297 -5.86 -33.00 2.13
CA HIS A 297 -6.72 -34.05 2.64
C HIS A 297 -7.34 -34.79 1.45
N TYR A 298 -7.35 -36.12 1.49
CA TYR A 298 -8.03 -36.93 0.48
C TYR A 298 -9.02 -37.88 1.12
N HIS A 299 -10.15 -38.09 0.45
CA HIS A 299 -11.18 -39.04 0.87
C HIS A 299 -11.92 -39.63 -0.33
N PRO A 300 -12.73 -40.68 -0.15
CA PRO A 300 -13.53 -41.23 -1.23
C PRO A 300 -14.47 -40.19 -1.84
N ALA A 301 -14.48 -40.10 -3.17
CA ALA A 301 -15.36 -39.20 -3.91
C ALA A 301 -16.83 -39.59 -3.70
N GLY A 302 -17.70 -38.59 -3.49
CA GLY A 302 -19.15 -38.79 -3.38
C GLY A 302 -19.65 -39.21 -2.01
N VAL A 303 -18.78 -39.45 -1.02
CA VAL A 303 -19.18 -39.80 0.36
C VAL A 303 -19.53 -38.56 1.20
N HIS A 304 -18.84 -37.45 0.95
CA HIS A 304 -19.13 -36.18 1.60
C HIS A 304 -19.70 -35.19 0.57
N GLN A 305 -20.87 -34.62 0.86
CA GLN A 305 -21.28 -33.34 0.27
C GLN A 305 -20.64 -32.27 1.13
N VAL A 306 -19.51 -31.74 0.66
CA VAL A 306 -19.02 -30.48 1.22
C VAL A 306 -20.00 -29.39 0.75
N PRO A 307 -20.65 -28.65 1.66
CA PRO A 307 -21.44 -27.49 1.29
C PRO A 307 -20.55 -26.53 0.50
N ASP A 308 -20.99 -26.02 -0.65
CA ASP A 308 -20.22 -25.03 -1.39
C ASP A 308 -19.94 -23.83 -0.46
N PRO A 309 -18.67 -23.54 -0.11
CA PRO A 309 -18.34 -22.45 0.80
C PRO A 309 -18.76 -21.07 0.27
N TYR A 310 -19.10 -20.97 -1.02
CA TYR A 310 -19.65 -19.77 -1.65
C TYR A 310 -21.19 -19.71 -1.69
N THR A 311 -21.88 -20.77 -1.26
CA THR A 311 -23.33 -20.76 -0.98
C THR A 311 -23.61 -20.33 0.46
N LEU A 312 -23.35 -19.05 0.77
CA LEU A 312 -23.84 -18.48 2.02
C LEU A 312 -25.38 -18.39 1.98
N PRO A 313 -26.10 -18.74 3.06
CA PRO A 313 -27.51 -18.38 3.18
C PRO A 313 -27.63 -16.86 3.09
N ARG A 314 -28.55 -16.36 2.25
CA ARG A 314 -28.79 -14.92 1.97
C ARG A 314 -29.02 -14.05 3.21
N SER A 315 -29.18 -14.64 4.40
CA SER A 315 -29.48 -13.94 5.66
C SER A 315 -28.27 -13.31 6.37
N ILE A 316 -27.04 -13.44 5.85
CA ILE A 316 -25.81 -12.94 6.51
C ILE A 316 -25.20 -11.71 5.81
N ILE A 317 -25.72 -11.29 4.65
CA ILE A 317 -25.12 -10.22 3.82
C ILE A 317 -25.72 -8.82 4.09
N ASP A 318 -26.65 -8.68 5.03
CA ASP A 318 -27.25 -7.38 5.38
C ASP A 318 -26.67 -6.83 6.70
N TRP A 319 -25.43 -6.33 6.68
CA TRP A 319 -24.89 -5.37 7.66
C TRP A 319 -23.91 -4.39 7.00
#